data_AF-A0A7Y4IKW5-F1
#
_entry.id   AF-A0A7Y4IKW5-F1
#
_cell.length_a   1.000
_cell.length_b   1.000
_cell.length_c   1.000
_cell.angle_alpha   90.00
_cell.angle_beta   90.00
_cell.angle_gamma   90.00
#
_symmetry.space_group_name_H-M   'P 1'
#
loop_
_entity.id
_entity.type
_entity.pdbx_description
1 polymer ?
#
loop_
_entity_poly.entity_id
_entity_poly.type
_entity_poly.pdbx_seq_one_letter_code
_entity_poly.pdbx_strand_id
1 'polypeptide(L)'
;MSLRPSPPPAGSTAPESGAARLQVAFFNNVQDTKPQSREVTWGELKQLLTTHAVTPCAPCAGHRCPTKLAQRAWAPVDIGPLRKDAEVRAVTVAVFDLDGVSSEQIARASERLEGYAAIVHTTHGHRPGHSSLRVIVPLTRPVLPSEWPRMREAAEQLLEVPADPNTRNLSRIYFLPNHSGEHEAFSNSTDGRALDVDALLGTQRPVPAVTVQHLPAVASVNGPADLYELRAKLRRVRKPEHRVLIRRVLAGEPLAEPGMQDNTLNVLMSCAAYVLPLEAPEEAILEVLRPCFAATAWGEGTEHLCQQALLKLRRHRERRKQSDTQRVADNEALWTSLGGDRNPRRQCPATRTRTTPGPEPSSLTRRREPGA
;
A
#
# COMPACT_ATOMS: atom_id res chain seq x y z
N MET A 1 -56.80 -25.22 7.52
CA MET A 1 -55.88 -25.06 8.65
C MET A 1 -54.72 -24.19 8.20
N SER A 2 -54.73 -22.91 8.60
CA SER A 2 -53.64 -21.95 8.33
C SER A 2 -52.57 -22.08 9.40
N LEU A 3 -51.31 -22.27 9.02
CA LEU A 3 -50.16 -22.16 9.92
C LEU A 3 -49.51 -20.79 9.69
N ARG A 4 -49.65 -19.90 10.68
CA ARG A 4 -48.93 -18.62 10.74
C ARG A 4 -47.48 -18.89 11.19
N PRO A 5 -46.49 -18.17 10.65
CA PRO A 5 -45.14 -18.18 11.22
C PRO A 5 -45.07 -17.28 12.46
N SER A 6 -44.33 -17.75 13.47
CA SER A 6 -44.08 -17.08 14.76
C SER A 6 -43.29 -15.78 14.60
N PRO A 7 -43.49 -14.77 15.47
CA PRO A 7 -42.72 -13.54 15.43
C PRO A 7 -41.29 -13.75 15.96
N PRO A 8 -40.30 -12.99 15.45
CA PRO A 8 -38.94 -13.03 15.98
C PRO A 8 -38.86 -12.41 17.39
N PRO A 9 -37.91 -12.86 18.23
CA PRO A 9 -37.77 -12.35 19.59
C PRO A 9 -37.34 -10.88 19.60
N ALA A 10 -38.05 -10.08 20.40
CA ALA A 10 -37.71 -8.69 20.69
C ALA A 10 -36.42 -8.64 21.52
N GLY A 11 -35.43 -7.88 21.05
CA GLY A 11 -34.23 -7.60 21.85
C GLY A 11 -32.94 -7.46 21.06
N SER A 12 -32.91 -6.59 20.04
CA SER A 12 -31.70 -5.83 19.69
C SER A 12 -32.16 -4.72 18.76
N THR A 13 -32.41 -3.54 19.32
CA THR A 13 -32.52 -2.31 18.53
C THR A 13 -31.31 -2.21 17.63
N ALA A 14 -31.53 -2.31 16.32
CA ALA A 14 -30.52 -1.95 15.33
C ALA A 14 -30.03 -0.54 15.66
N PRO A 15 -28.72 -0.27 15.68
CA PRO A 15 -28.25 1.10 15.80
C PRO A 15 -28.78 1.87 14.58
N GLU A 16 -29.65 2.85 14.84
CA GLU A 16 -30.11 3.81 13.85
C GLU A 16 -28.91 4.50 13.20
N SER A 17 -28.78 4.28 11.90
CA SER A 17 -28.18 5.12 10.87
C SER A 17 -27.43 6.38 11.32
N GLY A 18 -26.22 6.19 11.86
CA GLY A 18 -25.13 7.16 11.81
C GLY A 18 -24.07 6.66 10.83
N ALA A 19 -24.40 6.58 9.54
CA ALA A 19 -23.50 6.03 8.54
C ALA A 19 -22.19 6.84 8.48
N ALA A 20 -21.05 6.16 8.63
CA ALA A 20 -19.74 6.77 8.48
C ALA A 20 -19.66 7.53 7.14
N ARG A 21 -19.30 8.82 7.22
CA ARG A 21 -19.19 9.68 6.04
C ARG A 21 -17.80 9.54 5.43
N LEU A 22 -17.77 9.47 4.10
CA LEU A 22 -16.59 9.28 3.29
C LEU A 22 -16.41 10.54 2.43
N GLN A 23 -15.23 11.15 2.47
CA GLN A 23 -14.88 12.24 1.55
C GLN A 23 -14.49 11.64 0.20
N VAL A 24 -15.14 12.07 -0.88
CA VAL A 24 -14.83 11.70 -2.27
C VAL A 24 -14.79 12.95 -3.12
N ALA A 25 -14.10 12.90 -4.26
CA ALA A 25 -14.08 14.00 -5.22
C ALA A 25 -14.71 13.62 -6.55
N PHE A 26 -15.50 14.52 -7.13
CA PHE A 26 -16.07 14.36 -8.47
C PHE A 26 -15.39 15.28 -9.49
N PHE A 27 -15.45 14.87 -10.76
CA PHE A 27 -14.84 15.53 -11.90
C PHE A 27 -15.80 15.50 -13.08
N ASN A 28 -15.87 16.58 -13.85
CA ASN A 28 -16.77 16.66 -14.99
C ASN A 28 -16.35 15.74 -16.13
N ASN A 29 -15.04 15.54 -16.30
CA ASN A 29 -14.45 14.65 -17.31
C ASN A 29 -12.99 14.30 -16.94
N VAL A 30 -12.30 13.56 -17.82
CA VAL A 30 -10.91 13.10 -17.57
C VAL A 30 -9.88 14.24 -17.50
N GLN A 31 -10.15 15.38 -18.14
CA GLN A 31 -9.25 16.54 -18.20
C GLN A 31 -9.48 17.52 -17.05
N ASP A 32 -10.57 17.36 -16.30
CA ASP A 32 -10.90 18.24 -15.18
C ASP A 32 -9.82 18.14 -14.08
N THR A 33 -9.31 19.30 -13.68
CA THR A 33 -8.25 19.45 -12.69
C THR A 33 -8.73 20.03 -11.37
N LYS A 34 -10.03 20.36 -11.26
CA LYS A 34 -10.63 20.97 -10.07
C LYS A 34 -11.57 19.97 -9.39
N PRO A 35 -11.15 19.36 -8.28
CA PRO A 35 -11.98 18.42 -7.54
C PRO A 35 -13.26 19.07 -7.02
N GLN A 36 -14.39 18.39 -7.18
CA GLN A 36 -15.66 18.72 -6.51
C GLN A 36 -15.84 17.80 -5.31
N SER A 37 -15.20 18.14 -4.18
CA SER A 37 -15.23 17.33 -2.95
C SER A 37 -16.62 17.28 -2.33
N ARG A 38 -17.04 16.09 -1.90
CA ARG A 38 -18.33 15.82 -1.27
C ARG A 38 -18.19 14.74 -0.21
N GLU A 39 -18.93 14.91 0.88
CA GLU A 39 -19.22 13.81 1.80
C GLU A 39 -20.35 12.94 1.24
N VAL A 40 -20.12 11.63 1.25
CA VAL A 40 -21.12 10.62 0.90
C VAL A 40 -21.10 9.50 1.92
N THR A 41 -22.22 8.81 2.07
CA THR A 41 -22.33 7.56 2.80
C THR A 41 -21.92 6.39 1.91
N TRP A 42 -21.59 5.24 2.52
CA TRP A 42 -21.35 4.01 1.76
C TRP A 42 -22.58 3.60 0.93
N GLY A 43 -23.80 3.80 1.45
CA GLY A 43 -25.04 3.51 0.74
C GLY A 43 -25.23 4.35 -0.53
N GLU A 44 -24.97 5.66 -0.44
CA GLU A 44 -25.00 6.55 -1.61
C GLU A 44 -23.93 6.16 -2.65
N LEU A 45 -22.74 5.77 -2.19
CA LEU A 45 -21.67 5.33 -3.08
C LEU A 45 -22.02 4.01 -3.78
N LYS A 46 -22.65 3.05 -3.07
CA LYS A 46 -23.18 1.82 -3.70
C LYS A 46 -24.16 2.17 -4.81
N GLN A 47 -25.20 2.95 -4.50
CA GLN A 47 -26.24 3.32 -5.46
C GLN A 47 -25.62 3.98 -6.71
N LEU A 48 -24.66 4.89 -6.51
CA LEU A 48 -23.98 5.57 -7.60
C LEU A 48 -23.12 4.61 -8.44
N LEU A 49 -22.37 3.72 -7.80
CA LEU A 49 -21.38 2.86 -8.46
C LEU A 49 -21.94 1.53 -8.99
N THR A 50 -23.19 1.20 -8.66
CA THR A 50 -23.91 0.07 -9.28
C THR A 50 -24.81 0.48 -10.44
N THR A 51 -24.95 1.79 -10.70
CA THR A 51 -25.80 2.31 -11.78
C THR A 51 -24.94 2.72 -12.98
N HIS A 52 -25.01 1.94 -14.06
CA HIS A 52 -24.29 2.26 -15.29
C HIS A 52 -25.07 3.22 -16.19
N ALA A 53 -24.37 4.23 -16.71
CA ALA A 53 -24.85 5.01 -17.84
C ALA A 53 -24.53 4.29 -19.17
N VAL A 54 -25.52 4.18 -20.05
CA VAL A 54 -25.31 3.75 -21.43
C VAL A 54 -24.81 4.94 -22.24
N THR A 55 -23.71 4.76 -22.96
CA THR A 55 -23.16 5.79 -23.84
C THR A 55 -23.47 5.49 -25.31
N PRO A 56 -23.67 6.52 -26.16
CA PRO A 56 -24.04 6.34 -27.55
C PRO A 56 -22.90 5.87 -28.47
N CYS A 57 -21.70 5.62 -27.95
CA CYS A 57 -20.56 5.23 -28.79
C CYS A 57 -20.67 3.75 -29.21
N ALA A 58 -21.24 3.51 -30.39
CA ALA A 58 -21.33 2.21 -31.03
C ALA A 58 -21.05 2.36 -32.54
N PRO A 59 -19.86 1.97 -33.07
CA PRO A 59 -18.79 1.27 -32.37
C PRO A 59 -17.91 2.12 -31.45
N CYS A 60 -17.49 1.55 -30.32
CA CYS A 60 -16.63 2.24 -29.38
C CYS A 60 -15.17 2.25 -29.85
N ALA A 61 -14.57 3.45 -29.94
CA ALA A 61 -13.16 3.65 -30.29
C ALA A 61 -12.16 3.32 -29.15
N GLY A 62 -12.59 2.60 -28.11
CA GLY A 62 -11.75 2.14 -27.00
C GLY A 62 -11.19 3.30 -26.15
N HIS A 63 -9.89 3.24 -25.82
CA HIS A 63 -9.24 4.21 -24.92
C HIS A 63 -9.29 5.66 -25.42
N ARG A 64 -9.41 5.88 -26.73
CA ARG A 64 -9.49 7.22 -27.34
C ARG A 64 -10.93 7.67 -27.62
N CYS A 65 -11.94 6.92 -27.17
CA CYS A 65 -13.35 7.26 -27.39
C CYS A 65 -13.70 8.64 -26.79
N PRO A 66 -14.09 9.64 -27.60
CA PRO A 66 -14.43 10.97 -27.09
C PRO A 66 -15.62 10.93 -26.13
N THR A 67 -16.62 10.10 -26.41
CA THR A 67 -17.79 9.89 -25.57
C THR A 67 -17.42 9.38 -24.18
N LYS A 68 -16.47 8.42 -24.10
CA LYS A 68 -15.90 7.93 -22.83
C LYS A 68 -15.13 9.03 -22.11
N LEU A 69 -14.25 9.75 -22.80
CA LEU A 69 -13.39 10.78 -22.19
C LEU A 69 -14.18 11.97 -21.64
N ALA A 70 -15.36 12.23 -22.20
CA ALA A 70 -16.31 13.23 -21.73
C ALA A 70 -17.16 12.78 -20.52
N GLN A 71 -17.13 11.50 -20.13
CA GLN A 71 -17.90 11.03 -18.99
C GLN A 71 -17.35 11.56 -17.67
N ARG A 72 -18.27 11.75 -16.72
CA ARG A 72 -17.94 12.13 -15.35
C ARG A 72 -17.07 11.08 -14.68
N ALA A 73 -16.21 11.54 -13.78
CA ALA A 73 -15.32 10.70 -13.01
C ALA A 73 -15.37 11.05 -11.53
N TRP A 74 -14.79 10.19 -10.71
CA TRP A 74 -14.66 10.37 -9.28
C TRP A 74 -13.30 9.88 -8.78
N ALA A 75 -12.92 10.27 -7.58
CA ALA A 75 -11.73 9.77 -6.89
C ALA A 75 -12.06 9.45 -5.43
N PRO A 76 -11.53 8.35 -4.88
CA PRO A 76 -11.82 7.89 -3.52
C PRO A 76 -10.93 8.59 -2.49
N VAL A 77 -10.85 9.92 -2.56
CA VAL A 77 -9.88 10.72 -1.78
C VAL A 77 -10.52 11.96 -1.18
N ASP A 78 -10.02 12.34 -0.01
CA ASP A 78 -10.01 13.73 0.44
C ASP A 78 -8.84 14.46 -0.24
N ILE A 79 -9.14 15.52 -0.97
CA ILE A 79 -8.19 16.24 -1.82
C ILE A 79 -8.44 17.75 -1.76
N GLY A 80 -7.34 18.51 -1.82
CA GLY A 80 -7.32 19.96 -1.92
C GLY A 80 -7.84 20.50 -3.26
N PRO A 81 -7.61 21.80 -3.55
CA PRO A 81 -8.22 22.52 -4.68
C PRO A 81 -7.78 22.05 -6.07
N LEU A 82 -6.70 21.28 -6.18
CA LEU A 82 -6.15 20.84 -7.47
C LEU A 82 -6.01 19.32 -7.52
N ARG A 83 -6.23 18.73 -8.69
CA ARG A 83 -5.99 17.31 -8.96
C ARG A 83 -4.49 17.03 -9.10
N LYS A 84 -3.80 16.90 -7.97
CA LYS A 84 -2.38 16.53 -7.87
C LYS A 84 -2.18 15.59 -6.68
N ASP A 85 -1.22 14.66 -6.78
CA ASP A 85 -0.92 13.75 -5.66
C ASP A 85 -0.55 14.50 -4.36
N ALA A 86 0.14 15.64 -4.47
CA ALA A 86 0.50 16.49 -3.33
C ALA A 86 -0.69 17.15 -2.62
N GLU A 87 -1.86 17.20 -3.27
CA GLU A 87 -3.09 17.77 -2.71
C GLU A 87 -3.95 16.71 -2.03
N VAL A 88 -3.62 15.42 -2.18
CA VAL A 88 -4.37 14.32 -1.56
C VAL A 88 -4.02 14.26 -0.08
N ARG A 89 -5.04 14.41 0.76
CA ARG A 89 -4.92 14.36 2.23
C ARG A 89 -5.12 12.96 2.77
N ALA A 90 -6.02 12.19 2.16
CA ALA A 90 -6.25 10.80 2.49
C ALA A 90 -6.97 10.05 1.36
N VAL A 91 -6.73 8.73 1.28
CA VAL A 91 -7.57 7.79 0.54
C VAL A 91 -8.67 7.30 1.46
N THR A 92 -9.93 7.46 1.07
CA THR A 92 -11.10 7.19 1.93
C THR A 92 -11.80 5.89 1.58
N VAL A 93 -11.56 5.35 0.38
CA VAL A 93 -12.08 4.06 -0.09
C VAL A 93 -11.01 3.36 -0.92
N ALA A 94 -10.85 2.04 -0.78
CA ALA A 94 -9.93 1.31 -1.64
C ALA A 94 -10.59 1.01 -2.99
N VAL A 95 -9.89 1.31 -4.10
CA VAL A 95 -10.33 1.04 -5.46
C VAL A 95 -9.25 0.30 -6.23
N PHE A 96 -9.59 -0.88 -6.74
CA PHE A 96 -8.72 -1.72 -7.56
C PHE A 96 -9.28 -1.80 -8.98
N ASP A 97 -8.51 -1.32 -9.96
CA ASP A 97 -8.84 -1.37 -11.39
C ASP A 97 -8.24 -2.66 -11.97
N LEU A 98 -9.09 -3.57 -12.44
CA LEU A 98 -8.70 -4.86 -12.98
C LEU A 98 -8.97 -4.84 -14.48
N ASP A 99 -7.92 -4.94 -15.30
CA ASP A 99 -8.03 -4.85 -16.76
C ASP A 99 -7.48 -6.12 -17.44
N GLY A 100 -8.26 -6.69 -18.35
CA GLY A 100 -7.88 -7.90 -19.09
C GLY A 100 -7.80 -9.17 -18.23
N VAL A 101 -8.60 -9.28 -17.16
CA VAL A 101 -8.53 -10.40 -16.22
C VAL A 101 -9.28 -11.65 -16.71
N SER A 102 -8.78 -12.84 -16.35
CA SER A 102 -9.42 -14.12 -16.70
C SER A 102 -10.60 -14.44 -15.77
N SER A 103 -11.49 -15.34 -16.19
CA SER A 103 -12.60 -15.81 -15.34
C SER A 103 -12.12 -16.47 -14.05
N GLU A 104 -10.97 -17.14 -14.07
CA GLU A 104 -10.35 -17.72 -12.88
C GLU A 104 -9.91 -16.64 -11.88
N GLN A 105 -9.27 -15.56 -12.36
CA GLN A 105 -8.87 -14.44 -11.51
C GLN A 105 -10.09 -13.72 -10.92
N ILE A 106 -11.17 -13.59 -11.67
CA ILE A 106 -12.44 -13.03 -11.18
C ILE A 106 -13.03 -13.91 -10.08
N ALA A 107 -13.08 -15.23 -10.29
CA ALA A 107 -13.61 -16.17 -9.31
C ALA A 107 -12.82 -16.12 -8.00
N ARG A 108 -11.48 -16.18 -8.06
CA ARG A 108 -10.61 -16.08 -6.88
C ARG A 108 -10.79 -14.76 -6.13
N ALA A 109 -10.81 -13.64 -6.85
CA ALA A 109 -11.07 -12.34 -6.22
C ALA A 109 -12.45 -12.31 -5.55
N SER A 110 -13.47 -12.91 -6.17
CA SER A 110 -14.82 -12.99 -5.60
C SER A 110 -14.87 -13.81 -4.31
N GLU A 111 -14.18 -14.96 -4.26
CA GLU A 111 -14.04 -15.78 -3.05
C GLU A 111 -13.33 -15.02 -1.93
N ARG A 112 -12.25 -14.30 -2.25
CA ARG A 112 -11.49 -13.50 -1.26
C ARG A 112 -12.25 -12.29 -0.75
N LEU A 113 -13.22 -11.80 -1.51
CA LEU A 113 -14.12 -10.71 -1.11
C LEU A 113 -15.26 -11.18 -0.20
N GLU A 114 -15.46 -12.49 0.00
CA GLU A 114 -16.50 -12.99 0.91
C GLU A 114 -16.34 -12.41 2.33
N GLY A 115 -17.47 -11.94 2.88
CA GLY A 115 -17.52 -11.29 4.19
C GLY A 115 -17.07 -9.82 4.21
N TYR A 116 -16.55 -9.28 3.11
CA TYR A 116 -16.29 -7.85 2.95
C TYR A 116 -17.46 -7.14 2.29
N ALA A 117 -17.71 -5.91 2.73
CA ALA A 117 -18.55 -4.99 1.96
C ALA A 117 -17.79 -4.61 0.69
N ALA A 118 -18.39 -4.76 -0.49
CA ALA A 118 -17.74 -4.44 -1.73
C ALA A 118 -18.74 -3.92 -2.77
N ILE A 119 -18.24 -3.14 -3.72
CA ILE A 119 -18.92 -2.83 -4.98
C ILE A 119 -18.03 -3.34 -6.10
N VAL A 120 -18.60 -4.13 -7.01
CA VAL A 120 -17.91 -4.64 -8.18
C VAL A 120 -18.69 -4.22 -9.39
N HIS A 121 -18.04 -3.56 -10.35
CA HIS A 121 -18.70 -3.16 -11.58
C HIS A 121 -17.77 -3.24 -12.78
N THR A 122 -18.32 -3.51 -13.97
CA THR A 122 -17.55 -3.46 -15.22
C THR A 122 -17.16 -2.02 -15.55
N THR A 123 -16.02 -1.84 -16.22
CA THR A 123 -15.61 -0.55 -16.77
C THR A 123 -16.07 -0.41 -18.22
N HIS A 124 -15.99 0.81 -18.77
CA HIS A 124 -16.32 1.06 -20.18
C HIS A 124 -15.52 0.20 -21.17
N GLY A 125 -14.33 -0.28 -20.78
CA GLY A 125 -13.50 -1.15 -21.63
C GLY A 125 -13.95 -2.61 -21.65
N HIS A 126 -14.93 -3.00 -20.84
CA HIS A 126 -15.43 -4.37 -20.80
C HIS A 126 -16.11 -4.76 -22.12
N ARG A 127 -15.76 -5.94 -22.62
CA ARG A 127 -16.31 -6.53 -23.84
C ARG A 127 -16.11 -8.05 -23.81
N PRO A 128 -16.87 -8.84 -24.59
CA PRO A 128 -16.63 -10.27 -24.70
C PRO A 128 -15.15 -10.58 -25.00
N GLY A 129 -14.54 -11.49 -24.24
CA GLY A 129 -13.12 -11.83 -24.34
C GLY A 129 -12.15 -10.84 -23.69
N HIS A 130 -12.62 -9.74 -23.10
CA HIS A 130 -11.79 -8.77 -22.38
C HIS A 130 -12.53 -8.22 -21.14
N SER A 131 -12.30 -8.86 -20.00
CA SER A 131 -12.90 -8.47 -18.72
C SER A 131 -12.18 -7.29 -18.12
N SER A 132 -12.90 -6.18 -17.92
CA SER A 132 -12.38 -4.98 -17.28
C SER A 132 -13.38 -4.57 -16.21
N LEU A 133 -12.96 -4.62 -14.95
CA LEU A 133 -13.83 -4.39 -13.80
C LEU A 133 -13.11 -3.60 -12.72
N ARG A 134 -13.89 -3.09 -11.78
CA ARG A 134 -13.40 -2.32 -10.65
C ARG A 134 -13.97 -2.90 -9.37
N VAL A 135 -13.10 -3.13 -8.40
CA VAL A 135 -13.44 -3.59 -7.06
C VAL A 135 -13.25 -2.42 -6.10
N ILE A 136 -14.31 -2.06 -5.39
CA ILE A 136 -14.33 -0.94 -4.44
C ILE A 136 -14.69 -1.49 -3.07
N VAL A 137 -13.87 -1.19 -2.06
CA VAL A 137 -14.01 -1.75 -0.71
C VAL A 137 -13.88 -0.62 0.32
N PRO A 138 -14.79 -0.49 1.30
CA PRO A 138 -14.69 0.54 2.31
C PRO A 138 -13.51 0.26 3.25
N LEU A 139 -12.98 1.31 3.86
CA LEU A 139 -11.84 1.27 4.78
C LEU A 139 -12.32 1.57 6.20
N THR A 140 -11.70 0.94 7.21
CA THR A 140 -12.04 1.21 8.63
C THR A 140 -11.69 2.64 9.05
N ARG A 141 -10.76 3.29 8.34
CA ARG A 141 -10.39 4.69 8.49
C ARG A 141 -9.79 5.23 7.18
N PRO A 142 -9.76 6.56 6.97
CA PRO A 142 -8.95 7.14 5.91
C PRO A 142 -7.47 6.73 6.02
N VAL A 143 -6.85 6.50 4.87
CA VAL A 143 -5.45 6.07 4.72
C VAL A 143 -4.61 7.25 4.26
N LEU A 144 -3.52 7.52 4.95
CA LEU A 144 -2.65 8.65 4.61
C LEU A 144 -1.89 8.39 3.30
N PRO A 145 -1.51 9.44 2.54
CA PRO A 145 -0.71 9.33 1.32
C PRO A 145 0.53 8.44 1.45
N SER A 146 1.18 8.49 2.62
CA SER A 146 2.37 7.71 2.94
C SER A 146 2.10 6.23 3.24
N GLU A 147 0.92 5.92 3.77
CA GLU A 147 0.46 4.58 4.11
C GLU A 147 -0.06 3.84 2.88
N TRP A 148 -0.66 4.59 1.94
CA TRP A 148 -1.38 4.04 0.80
C TRP A 148 -0.56 3.03 -0.02
N PRO A 149 0.72 3.25 -0.40
CA PRO A 149 1.47 2.26 -1.16
C PRO A 149 1.57 0.90 -0.46
N ARG A 150 1.77 0.89 0.87
CA ARG A 150 1.89 -0.33 1.66
C ARG A 150 0.52 -0.96 1.93
N MET A 151 -0.48 -0.15 2.27
CA MET A 151 -1.84 -0.61 2.51
C MET A 151 -2.39 -1.27 1.24
N ARG A 152 -2.20 -0.62 0.08
CA ARG A 152 -2.62 -1.13 -1.22
C ARG A 152 -1.96 -2.46 -1.55
N GLU A 153 -0.64 -2.58 -1.38
CA GLU A 153 0.07 -3.84 -1.62
C GLU A 153 -0.45 -4.97 -0.73
N ALA A 154 -0.66 -4.69 0.57
CA ALA A 154 -1.19 -5.67 1.50
C ALA A 154 -2.64 -6.08 1.15
N ALA A 155 -3.47 -5.14 0.70
CA ALA A 155 -4.83 -5.39 0.27
C ALA A 155 -4.89 -6.17 -1.06
N GLU A 156 -4.03 -5.84 -2.03
CA GLU A 156 -3.89 -6.58 -3.30
C GLU A 156 -3.55 -8.06 -3.03
N GLN A 157 -2.64 -8.32 -2.07
CA GLN A 157 -2.28 -9.67 -1.65
C GLN A 157 -3.41 -10.39 -0.90
N LEU A 158 -4.05 -9.71 0.07
CA LEU A 158 -5.13 -10.29 0.86
C LEU A 158 -6.34 -10.68 0.00
N LEU A 159 -6.71 -9.82 -0.94
CA LEU A 159 -7.88 -10.00 -1.79
C LEU A 159 -7.57 -10.76 -3.09
N GLU A 160 -6.30 -11.08 -3.34
CA GLU A 160 -5.82 -11.68 -4.59
C GLU A 160 -6.31 -10.95 -5.84
N VAL A 161 -6.43 -9.62 -5.77
CA VAL A 161 -6.90 -8.79 -6.89
C VAL A 161 -5.72 -8.39 -7.79
N PRO A 162 -5.72 -8.77 -9.09
CA PRO A 162 -4.66 -8.40 -10.02
C PRO A 162 -4.84 -6.95 -10.52
N ALA A 163 -4.71 -5.98 -9.62
CA ALA A 163 -4.90 -4.57 -9.94
C ALA A 163 -3.82 -4.04 -10.90
N ASP A 164 -4.21 -3.18 -11.85
CA ASP A 164 -3.27 -2.58 -12.81
C ASP A 164 -2.19 -1.76 -12.08
N PRO A 165 -0.90 -2.09 -12.24
CA PRO A 165 0.21 -1.41 -11.56
C PRO A 165 0.35 0.07 -11.94
N ASN A 166 -0.27 0.52 -13.04
CA ASN A 166 -0.28 1.91 -13.48
C ASN A 166 -1.31 2.78 -12.72
N THR A 167 -2.11 2.21 -11.82
CA THR A 167 -3.15 2.93 -11.06
C THR A 167 -2.72 3.41 -9.67
N ARG A 168 -1.41 3.51 -9.42
CA ARG A 168 -0.85 3.78 -8.09
C ARG A 168 -0.79 5.25 -7.66
N ASN A 169 -1.01 6.19 -8.57
CA ASN A 169 -0.98 7.60 -8.23
C ASN A 169 -2.18 7.97 -7.34
N LEU A 170 -1.99 8.85 -6.36
CA LEU A 170 -3.00 9.15 -5.34
C LEU A 170 -4.18 9.92 -5.91
N SER A 171 -3.92 10.89 -6.80
CA SER A 171 -4.96 11.70 -7.45
C SER A 171 -5.57 10.99 -8.66
N ARG A 172 -5.59 9.64 -8.67
CA ARG A 172 -6.19 8.83 -9.74
C ARG A 172 -7.69 9.05 -9.74
N ILE A 173 -8.22 9.34 -10.92
CA ILE A 173 -9.65 9.37 -11.16
C ILE A 173 -10.11 8.07 -11.81
N TYR A 174 -11.36 7.74 -11.55
CA TYR A 174 -12.07 6.60 -12.08
C TYR A 174 -13.35 7.12 -12.72
N PHE A 175 -13.61 6.78 -13.99
CA PHE A 175 -14.91 7.10 -14.58
C PHE A 175 -16.03 6.49 -13.74
N LEU A 176 -17.13 7.24 -13.56
CA LEU A 176 -18.37 6.67 -13.04
C LEU A 176 -18.82 5.50 -13.94
N PRO A 177 -19.53 4.49 -13.42
CA PRO A 177 -19.90 3.32 -14.21
C PRO A 177 -20.64 3.73 -15.48
N ASN A 178 -20.07 3.34 -16.62
CA ASN A 178 -20.66 3.56 -17.93
C ASN A 178 -20.12 2.53 -18.92
N HIS A 179 -20.86 2.28 -20.00
CA HIS A 179 -20.47 1.34 -21.04
C HIS A 179 -20.93 1.78 -22.43
N SER A 180 -20.29 1.23 -23.46
CA SER A 180 -20.76 1.31 -24.85
C SER A 180 -22.10 0.61 -24.99
N GLY A 181 -23.02 1.17 -25.78
CA GLY A 181 -24.29 0.51 -26.12
C GLY A 181 -24.13 -0.84 -26.85
N GLU A 182 -22.92 -1.23 -27.23
CA GLU A 182 -22.62 -2.51 -27.89
C GLU A 182 -22.47 -3.71 -26.95
N HIS A 183 -22.21 -3.45 -25.67
CA HIS A 183 -21.83 -4.50 -24.72
C HIS A 183 -22.64 -4.37 -23.44
N GLU A 184 -23.00 -5.51 -22.86
CA GLU A 184 -23.65 -5.52 -21.56
C GLU A 184 -22.69 -5.10 -20.45
N ALA A 185 -23.23 -4.45 -19.44
CA ALA A 185 -22.52 -4.09 -18.22
C ALA A 185 -23.03 -4.93 -17.06
N PHE A 186 -22.14 -5.15 -16.09
CA PHE A 186 -22.46 -5.86 -14.86
C PHE A 186 -22.05 -5.02 -13.67
N SER A 187 -22.89 -4.99 -12.64
CA SER A 187 -22.60 -4.45 -11.33
C SER A 187 -23.17 -5.34 -10.24
N ASN A 188 -22.49 -5.38 -9.11
CA ASN A 188 -22.93 -6.05 -7.90
C ASN A 188 -22.42 -5.28 -6.67
N SER A 189 -23.10 -5.43 -5.54
CA SER A 189 -22.63 -4.94 -4.25
C SER A 189 -22.93 -5.95 -3.15
N THR A 190 -21.98 -6.12 -2.24
CA THR A 190 -22.12 -6.97 -1.05
C THR A 190 -22.07 -6.12 0.22
N ASP A 191 -22.77 -6.59 1.24
CA ASP A 191 -22.59 -6.12 2.62
C ASP A 191 -21.55 -6.97 3.35
N GLY A 192 -20.94 -6.38 4.36
CA GLY A 192 -19.89 -7.03 5.13
C GLY A 192 -19.02 -6.03 5.87
N ARG A 193 -17.83 -6.48 6.29
CA ARG A 193 -16.87 -5.62 6.99
C ARG A 193 -16.06 -4.77 6.02
N ALA A 194 -15.59 -3.63 6.49
CA ALA A 194 -14.56 -2.83 5.81
C ALA A 194 -13.18 -3.51 5.88
N LEU A 195 -12.27 -3.13 4.98
CA LEU A 195 -10.85 -3.49 5.09
C LEU A 195 -10.24 -2.78 6.29
N ASP A 196 -9.68 -3.57 7.19
CA ASP A 196 -9.00 -3.06 8.38
C ASP A 196 -7.62 -2.52 8.01
N VAL A 197 -7.52 -1.19 7.99
CA VAL A 197 -6.31 -0.47 7.62
C VAL A 197 -5.17 -0.77 8.59
N ASP A 198 -5.43 -0.73 9.90
CA ASP A 198 -4.39 -0.90 10.91
C ASP A 198 -3.94 -2.36 11.01
N ALA A 199 -4.85 -3.31 10.81
CA ALA A 199 -4.49 -4.71 10.68
C ALA A 199 -3.55 -4.90 9.48
N LEU A 200 -3.91 -4.42 8.29
CA LEU A 200 -3.11 -4.55 7.06
C LEU A 200 -1.75 -3.86 7.14
N LEU A 201 -1.69 -2.68 7.76
CA LEU A 201 -0.43 -2.00 8.01
C LEU A 201 0.38 -2.70 9.11
N GLY A 202 -0.28 -3.35 10.07
CA GLY A 202 0.33 -4.17 11.13
C GLY A 202 0.86 -5.53 10.67
N THR A 203 0.35 -6.10 9.58
CA THR A 203 0.67 -7.47 9.14
C THR A 203 2.11 -7.67 8.63
N GLN A 204 2.96 -6.64 8.61
CA GLN A 204 4.41 -6.90 8.59
C GLN A 204 4.90 -7.04 10.03
N ARG A 205 4.94 -8.30 10.48
CA ARG A 205 5.71 -8.74 11.63
C ARG A 205 7.10 -8.08 11.56
N PRO A 206 7.65 -7.49 12.64
CA PRO A 206 9.09 -7.30 12.71
C PRO A 206 9.71 -8.67 12.40
N VAL A 207 10.65 -8.72 11.45
CA VAL A 207 11.46 -9.92 11.22
C VAL A 207 11.80 -10.46 12.62
N PRO A 208 11.43 -11.73 12.96
CA PRO A 208 11.70 -12.23 14.30
C PRO A 208 13.18 -11.97 14.53
N ALA A 209 13.48 -11.21 15.59
CA ALA A 209 14.84 -11.02 16.03
C ALA A 209 15.38 -12.42 16.26
N VAL A 210 16.18 -12.89 15.30
CA VAL A 210 17.07 -14.01 15.54
C VAL A 210 17.85 -13.55 16.77
N THR A 211 17.77 -14.31 17.85
CA THR A 211 18.55 -14.06 19.05
C THR A 211 20.01 -14.21 18.67
N VAL A 212 20.62 -13.14 18.18
CA VAL A 212 22.06 -13.05 17.96
C VAL A 212 22.64 -12.91 19.36
N GLN A 213 23.20 -14.02 19.85
CA GLN A 213 24.05 -13.98 21.02
C GLN A 213 25.16 -12.96 20.77
N HIS A 214 25.20 -11.95 21.63
CA HIS A 214 26.15 -10.85 21.56
C HIS A 214 27.55 -11.37 21.90
N LEU A 215 28.47 -11.28 20.95
CA LEU A 215 29.91 -11.30 21.20
C LEU A 215 30.48 -9.95 20.71
N PRO A 216 31.50 -9.41 21.38
CA PRO A 216 31.88 -8.02 21.21
C PRO A 216 32.51 -7.76 19.84
N ALA A 217 32.33 -6.51 19.40
CA ALA A 217 32.53 -5.99 18.06
C ALA A 217 33.96 -6.17 17.50
N VAL A 218 34.01 -6.76 16.30
CA VAL A 218 34.77 -6.24 15.14
C VAL A 218 33.91 -6.54 13.90
N ALA A 219 33.42 -5.50 13.23
CA ALA A 219 32.51 -5.63 12.09
C ALA A 219 33.27 -6.16 10.85
N SER A 220 33.15 -7.45 10.57
CA SER A 220 33.45 -8.02 9.25
C SER A 220 32.21 -7.94 8.36
N VAL A 221 32.42 -7.58 7.10
CA VAL A 221 31.42 -7.58 6.03
C VAL A 221 30.86 -9.00 5.89
N ASN A 222 29.58 -9.20 6.20
CA ASN A 222 28.95 -10.52 6.28
C ASN A 222 28.56 -11.07 4.90
N GLY A 223 29.53 -11.63 4.18
CA GLY A 223 29.33 -12.69 3.19
C GLY A 223 28.72 -12.32 1.83
N PRO A 224 28.79 -13.25 0.85
CA PRO A 224 28.34 -13.03 -0.52
C PRO A 224 26.82 -12.87 -0.67
N ALA A 225 26.03 -13.34 0.30
CA ALA A 225 24.58 -13.21 0.29
C ALA A 225 24.11 -11.75 0.43
N ASP A 226 24.77 -10.96 1.30
CA ASP A 226 24.43 -9.56 1.52
C ASP A 226 24.72 -8.71 0.27
N LEU A 227 25.83 -8.98 -0.42
CA LEU A 227 26.17 -8.31 -1.68
C LEU A 227 25.15 -8.65 -2.79
N TYR A 228 24.67 -9.90 -2.85
CA TYR A 228 23.65 -10.31 -3.80
C TYR A 228 22.32 -9.57 -3.56
N GLU A 229 21.89 -9.43 -2.31
CA GLU A 229 20.69 -8.67 -1.96
C GLU A 229 20.81 -7.19 -2.34
N LEU A 230 21.94 -6.56 -2.06
CA LEU A 230 22.16 -5.16 -2.43
C LEU A 230 22.10 -4.96 -3.95
N ARG A 231 22.70 -5.88 -4.73
CA ARG A 231 22.61 -5.89 -6.20
C ARG A 231 21.17 -6.07 -6.67
N ALA A 232 20.40 -6.95 -6.05
CA ALA A 232 18.99 -7.16 -6.37
C ALA A 232 18.14 -5.91 -6.06
N LYS A 233 18.38 -5.24 -4.93
CA LYS A 233 17.69 -4.00 -4.56
C LYS A 233 18.03 -2.88 -5.54
N LEU A 234 19.30 -2.66 -5.88
CA LEU A 234 19.70 -1.62 -6.87
C LEU A 234 18.96 -1.76 -8.21
N ARG A 235 18.66 -2.99 -8.67
CA ARG A 235 17.90 -3.22 -9.90
C ARG A 235 16.43 -2.75 -9.83
N ARG A 236 15.91 -2.39 -8.66
CA ARG A 236 14.55 -1.88 -8.45
C ARG A 236 14.40 -0.38 -8.77
N VAL A 237 15.48 0.30 -9.18
CA VAL A 237 15.42 1.68 -9.70
C VAL A 237 14.43 1.76 -10.87
N ARG A 238 13.48 2.70 -10.80
CA ARG A 238 12.33 2.76 -11.72
C ARG A 238 12.57 3.62 -12.97
N LYS A 239 13.31 4.72 -12.85
CA LYS A 239 13.53 5.67 -13.96
C LYS A 239 14.34 5.03 -15.10
N PRO A 240 13.88 5.05 -16.36
CA PRO A 240 14.54 4.38 -17.48
C PRO A 240 16.02 4.75 -17.63
N GLU A 241 16.35 6.04 -17.57
CA GLU A 241 17.70 6.58 -17.67
C GLU A 241 18.61 6.08 -16.54
N HIS A 242 18.08 5.96 -15.32
CA HIS A 242 18.83 5.43 -14.19
C HIS A 242 18.96 3.90 -14.24
N ARG A 243 17.99 3.18 -14.85
CA ARG A 243 18.09 1.71 -15.05
C ARG A 243 19.26 1.35 -15.95
N VAL A 244 19.51 2.15 -16.99
CA VAL A 244 20.68 2.00 -17.87
C VAL A 244 21.96 2.18 -17.05
N LEU A 245 22.05 3.24 -16.25
CA LEU A 245 23.17 3.48 -15.35
C LEU A 245 23.41 2.31 -14.37
N ILE A 246 22.37 1.82 -13.69
CA ILE A 246 22.50 0.71 -12.74
C ILE A 246 22.96 -0.58 -13.44
N ARG A 247 22.45 -0.89 -14.64
CA ARG A 247 22.91 -2.06 -15.41
C ARG A 247 24.39 -1.96 -15.72
N ARG A 248 24.84 -0.82 -16.24
CA ARG A 248 26.25 -0.53 -16.55
C ARG A 248 27.14 -0.73 -15.32
N VAL A 249 26.80 -0.06 -14.23
CA VAL A 249 27.57 -0.10 -12.98
C VAL A 249 27.64 -1.51 -12.40
N LEU A 250 26.53 -2.26 -12.41
CA LEU A 250 26.51 -3.64 -11.91
C LEU A 250 27.26 -4.61 -12.84
N ALA A 251 27.40 -4.31 -14.13
CA ALA A 251 28.25 -5.05 -15.05
C ALA A 251 29.75 -4.78 -14.85
N GLY A 252 30.11 -3.79 -14.00
CA GLY A 252 31.50 -3.39 -13.76
C GLY A 252 32.06 -2.45 -14.83
N GLU A 253 31.21 -1.93 -15.71
CA GLU A 253 31.60 -0.95 -16.73
C GLU A 253 31.88 0.43 -16.10
N PRO A 254 32.67 1.31 -16.75
CA PRO A 254 32.99 2.64 -16.24
C PRO A 254 31.74 3.48 -15.91
N LEU A 255 31.85 4.34 -14.88
CA LEU A 255 30.76 5.19 -14.42
C LEU A 255 30.18 6.06 -15.53
N ALA A 256 31.03 6.71 -16.31
CA ALA A 256 30.71 7.56 -17.45
C ALA A 256 31.99 7.91 -18.23
N GLU A 257 31.82 8.57 -19.37
CA GLU A 257 32.90 9.21 -20.11
C GLU A 257 33.62 10.29 -19.28
N PRO A 258 34.92 10.56 -19.57
CA PRO A 258 35.65 11.67 -18.98
C PRO A 258 34.90 13.01 -19.05
N GLY A 259 34.82 13.70 -17.92
CA GLY A 259 34.09 14.96 -17.72
C GLY A 259 32.69 14.80 -17.12
N MET A 260 32.08 13.62 -17.20
CA MET A 260 30.72 13.36 -16.69
C MET A 260 30.68 12.48 -15.44
N GLN A 261 31.83 12.03 -14.94
CA GLN A 261 31.88 11.04 -13.87
C GLN A 261 31.31 11.56 -12.55
N ASP A 262 31.60 12.79 -12.13
CA ASP A 262 31.14 13.31 -10.82
C ASP A 262 29.60 13.46 -10.75
N ASN A 263 29.01 13.99 -11.83
CA ASN A 263 27.55 14.09 -11.95
C ASN A 263 26.91 12.71 -11.93
N THR A 264 27.51 11.75 -12.64
CA THR A 264 27.00 10.38 -12.72
C THR A 264 27.15 9.65 -11.39
N LEU A 265 28.25 9.87 -10.67
CA LEU A 265 28.47 9.37 -9.32
C LEU A 265 27.41 9.93 -8.35
N ASN A 266 27.09 11.22 -8.45
CA ASN A 266 26.04 11.83 -7.65
C ASN A 266 24.66 11.21 -7.90
N VAL A 267 24.33 10.93 -9.17
CA VAL A 267 23.08 10.23 -9.54
C VAL A 267 23.07 8.79 -9.02
N LEU A 268 24.17 8.06 -9.15
CA LEU A 268 24.30 6.69 -8.65
C LEU A 268 24.13 6.64 -7.13
N MET A 269 24.79 7.52 -6.39
CA MET A 269 24.68 7.58 -4.92
C MET A 269 23.29 8.01 -4.46
N SER A 270 22.61 8.87 -5.21
CA SER A 270 21.19 9.17 -5.00
C SER A 270 20.33 7.92 -5.16
N CYS A 271 20.49 7.18 -6.26
CA CYS A 271 19.75 5.95 -6.49
C CYS A 271 19.98 4.92 -5.37
N ALA A 272 21.24 4.73 -4.96
CA ALA A 272 21.60 3.86 -3.85
C ALA A 272 20.92 4.30 -2.54
N ALA A 273 20.97 5.59 -2.18
CA ALA A 273 20.38 6.10 -0.96
C ALA A 273 18.86 5.92 -0.86
N TYR A 274 18.14 6.02 -1.98
CA TYR A 274 16.67 5.90 -2.01
C TYR A 274 16.16 4.47 -2.18
N VAL A 275 16.96 3.56 -2.74
CA VAL A 275 16.55 2.18 -3.01
C VAL A 275 17.08 1.19 -1.97
N LEU A 276 18.25 1.45 -1.38
CA LEU A 276 18.84 0.59 -0.36
C LEU A 276 18.28 0.92 1.04
N PRO A 277 18.37 -0.04 1.98
CA PRO A 277 18.11 0.24 3.39
C PRO A 277 19.01 1.37 3.91
N LEU A 278 18.46 2.24 4.77
CA LEU A 278 19.22 3.32 5.40
C LEU A 278 20.38 2.77 6.24
N GLU A 279 20.19 1.62 6.88
CA GLU A 279 21.17 0.93 7.73
C GLU A 279 22.14 0.02 6.95
N ALA A 280 22.05 -0.04 5.61
CA ALA A 280 22.97 -0.88 4.85
C ALA A 280 24.43 -0.42 5.05
N PRO A 281 25.37 -1.33 5.39
CA PRO A 281 26.76 -0.97 5.61
C PRO A 281 27.37 -0.27 4.40
N GLU A 282 28.11 0.80 4.64
CA GLU A 282 28.70 1.62 3.58
C GLU A 282 29.76 0.84 2.80
N GLU A 283 30.53 0.01 3.50
CA GLU A 283 31.58 -0.85 2.97
C GLU A 283 31.00 -1.89 2.01
N ALA A 284 29.86 -2.49 2.36
CA ALA A 284 29.17 -3.46 1.50
C ALA A 284 28.62 -2.80 0.23
N ILE A 285 28.13 -1.56 0.33
CA ILE A 285 27.68 -0.79 -0.85
C ILE A 285 28.87 -0.47 -1.75
N LEU A 286 29.99 -0.02 -1.19
CA LEU A 286 31.20 0.23 -1.96
C LEU A 286 31.70 -1.04 -2.62
N GLU A 287 31.66 -2.19 -1.95
CA GLU A 287 32.12 -3.46 -2.50
C GLU A 287 31.28 -3.90 -3.71
N VAL A 288 29.96 -3.69 -3.67
CA VAL A 288 29.08 -3.92 -4.83
C VAL A 288 29.47 -3.06 -6.04
N LEU A 289 29.96 -1.84 -5.80
CA LEU A 289 30.27 -0.83 -6.82
C LEU A 289 31.74 -0.82 -7.23
N ARG A 290 32.61 -1.48 -6.46
CA ARG A 290 34.06 -1.49 -6.63
C ARG A 290 34.50 -1.88 -8.04
N PRO A 291 33.91 -2.88 -8.73
CA PRO A 291 34.29 -3.21 -10.11
C PRO A 291 34.13 -2.02 -11.07
N CYS A 292 33.01 -1.29 -10.99
CA CYS A 292 32.76 -0.10 -11.80
C CYS A 292 33.71 1.04 -11.45
N PHE A 293 34.00 1.24 -10.16
CA PHE A 293 34.91 2.30 -9.71
C PHE A 293 36.36 2.02 -10.14
N ALA A 294 36.78 0.76 -10.15
CA ALA A 294 38.08 0.35 -10.69
C ALA A 294 38.18 0.56 -12.21
N ALA A 295 37.09 0.34 -12.94
CA ALA A 295 37.02 0.57 -14.39
C ALA A 295 36.89 2.07 -14.76
N THR A 296 36.54 2.93 -13.82
CA THR A 296 36.34 4.35 -14.09
C THR A 296 37.67 5.10 -14.10
N ALA A 297 37.97 5.80 -15.20
CA ALA A 297 39.10 6.71 -15.28
C ALA A 297 38.86 7.94 -14.39
N TRP A 298 39.18 7.80 -13.10
CA TRP A 298 39.10 8.85 -12.08
C TRP A 298 40.53 9.31 -11.77
N GLY A 299 40.86 10.58 -12.02
CA GLY A 299 42.24 11.07 -12.03
C GLY A 299 43.00 10.82 -10.71
N GLU A 300 42.31 10.93 -9.57
CA GLU A 300 42.85 10.71 -8.22
C GLU A 300 42.78 9.24 -7.78
N GLY A 301 42.34 8.34 -8.65
CA GLY A 301 42.27 6.90 -8.42
C GLY A 301 40.97 6.41 -7.76
N THR A 302 40.83 5.08 -7.73
CA THR A 302 39.63 4.38 -7.26
C THR A 302 39.32 4.65 -5.78
N GLU A 303 40.34 4.78 -4.94
CA GLU A 303 40.12 5.00 -3.50
C GLU A 303 39.55 6.39 -3.23
N HIS A 304 40.04 7.41 -3.93
CA HIS A 304 39.45 8.75 -3.87
C HIS A 304 38.00 8.75 -4.40
N LEU A 305 37.73 8.01 -5.48
CA LEU A 305 36.36 7.82 -5.98
C LEU A 305 35.44 7.17 -4.93
N CYS A 306 35.91 6.13 -4.21
CA CYS A 306 35.18 5.53 -3.11
C CYS A 306 34.84 6.56 -2.01
N GLN A 307 35.81 7.41 -1.63
CA GLN A 307 35.59 8.47 -0.64
C GLN A 307 34.53 9.48 -1.11
N GLN A 308 34.61 9.93 -2.37
CA GLN A 308 33.60 10.83 -2.95
C GLN A 308 32.21 10.17 -3.01
N ALA A 309 32.16 8.87 -3.31
CA ALA A 309 30.92 8.09 -3.29
C ALA A 309 30.28 8.11 -1.90
N LEU A 310 31.06 7.85 -0.84
CA LEU A 310 30.56 7.88 0.55
C LEU A 310 30.02 9.25 0.95
N LEU A 311 30.76 10.33 0.64
CA LEU A 311 30.31 11.70 0.94
C LEU A 311 28.95 12.01 0.30
N LYS A 312 28.77 11.62 -0.97
CA LYS A 312 27.52 11.82 -1.70
C LYS A 312 26.41 10.89 -1.16
N LEU A 313 26.71 9.63 -0.87
CA LEU A 313 25.78 8.65 -0.31
C LEU A 313 25.21 9.14 1.03
N ARG A 314 26.08 9.55 1.95
CA ARG A 314 25.70 10.10 3.26
C ARG A 314 24.80 11.33 3.11
N ARG A 315 25.16 12.26 2.21
CA ARG A 315 24.36 13.45 1.92
C ARG A 315 22.96 13.11 1.40
N HIS A 316 22.84 12.12 0.52
CA HIS A 316 21.53 11.67 0.00
C HIS A 316 20.73 10.90 1.07
N ARG A 317 21.38 10.08 1.90
CA ARG A 317 20.73 9.41 3.04
C ARG A 317 20.16 10.43 4.02
N GLU A 318 20.90 11.48 4.32
CA GLU A 318 20.46 12.55 5.22
C GLU A 318 19.26 13.32 4.64
N ARG A 319 19.30 13.68 3.35
CA ARG A 319 18.14 14.25 2.65
C ARG A 319 16.92 13.35 2.70
N ARG A 320 17.11 12.04 2.51
CA ARG A 320 16.03 11.05 2.62
C ARG A 320 15.45 11.02 4.03
N LYS A 321 16.30 10.98 5.06
CA LYS A 321 15.86 11.02 6.47
C LYS A 321 15.04 12.26 6.77
N GLN A 322 15.51 13.44 6.37
CA GLN A 322 14.79 14.70 6.56
C GLN A 322 13.44 14.71 5.84
N SER A 323 13.41 14.25 4.58
CA SER A 323 12.16 14.13 3.82
C SER A 323 11.20 13.11 4.43
N ASP A 324 11.69 11.99 4.96
CA ASP A 324 10.89 10.97 5.64
C ASP A 324 10.33 11.51 6.97
N THR A 325 11.14 12.22 7.76
CA THR A 325 10.72 12.88 9.01
C THR A 325 9.66 13.95 8.74
N GLN A 326 9.89 14.83 7.76
CA GLN A 326 8.92 15.86 7.37
C GLN A 326 7.61 15.21 6.94
N ARG A 327 7.68 14.17 6.09
CA ARG A 327 6.51 13.39 5.68
C ARG A 327 5.77 12.81 6.88
N VAL A 328 6.47 12.26 7.88
CA VAL A 328 5.84 11.75 9.11
C VAL A 328 5.15 12.87 9.91
N ALA A 329 5.78 14.04 10.05
CA ALA A 329 5.19 15.19 10.74
C ALA A 329 3.94 15.71 10.01
N ASP A 330 4.01 15.85 8.68
CA ASP A 330 2.87 16.26 7.84
C ASP A 330 1.71 15.25 7.96
N ASN A 331 2.03 13.96 7.98
CA ASN A 331 1.05 12.89 8.18
C ASN A 331 0.39 12.97 9.56
N GLU A 332 1.15 13.24 10.62
CA GLU A 332 0.62 13.37 11.97
C GLU A 332 -0.30 14.60 12.10
N ALA A 333 0.07 15.72 11.47
CA ALA A 333 -0.78 16.91 11.39
C ALA A 333 -2.09 16.64 10.63
N LEU A 334 -2.01 15.97 9.48
CA LEU A 334 -3.19 15.57 8.69
C LEU A 334 -4.09 14.61 9.48
N TRP A 335 -3.52 13.58 10.10
CA TRP A 335 -4.26 12.62 10.92
C TRP A 335 -5.03 13.29 12.06
N THR A 336 -4.38 14.24 12.75
CA THR A 336 -5.00 15.04 13.81
C THR A 336 -6.15 15.91 13.27
N SER A 337 -5.97 16.50 12.09
CA SER A 337 -7.01 17.33 11.46
C SER A 337 -8.25 16.56 11.01
N LEU A 338 -8.11 15.26 10.73
CA LEU A 338 -9.19 14.36 10.33
C LEU A 338 -9.96 13.77 11.53
N GLY A 339 -9.70 14.23 12.75
CA GLY A 339 -10.37 13.76 13.98
C GLY A 339 -9.95 12.36 14.41
N GLY A 340 -8.76 11.91 13.99
CA GLY A 340 -8.23 10.60 14.35
C GLY A 340 -7.82 10.53 15.81
N ASP A 341 -8.72 10.10 16.70
CA ASP A 341 -8.37 9.74 18.07
C ASP A 341 -7.34 8.60 18.04
N ARG A 342 -6.20 8.78 18.71
CA ARG A 342 -5.24 7.69 18.92
C ARG A 342 -5.95 6.59 19.68
N ASN A 343 -6.24 5.47 19.01
CA ASN A 343 -6.80 4.28 19.64
C ASN A 343 -5.99 3.94 20.92
N PRO A 344 -6.58 3.96 22.13
CA PRO A 344 -5.85 3.73 23.38
C PRO A 344 -5.27 2.31 23.51
N ARG A 345 -5.57 1.40 22.56
CA ARG A 345 -5.09 0.01 22.57
C ARG A 345 -3.58 -0.16 22.38
N ARG A 346 -2.81 0.93 22.23
CA ARG A 346 -1.34 0.92 22.27
C ARG A 346 -0.74 1.21 23.66
N GLN A 347 -1.50 1.05 24.74
CA GLN A 347 -0.87 0.78 26.03
C GLN A 347 -0.67 -0.73 26.16
N CYS A 348 0.60 -1.16 26.06
CA CYS A 348 1.01 -2.48 26.53
C CYS A 348 0.46 -2.68 27.95
N PRO A 349 -0.28 -3.75 28.25
CA PRO A 349 -0.54 -4.09 29.64
C PRO A 349 0.81 -4.47 30.24
N ALA A 350 1.29 -3.66 31.18
CA ALA A 350 2.36 -4.05 32.08
C ALA A 350 2.02 -5.44 32.62
N THR A 351 2.97 -6.35 32.48
CA THR A 351 2.90 -7.74 32.89
C THR A 351 2.49 -7.80 34.36
N ARG A 352 1.21 -8.06 34.65
CA ARG A 352 0.81 -8.50 35.99
C ARG A 352 1.37 -9.90 36.16
N THR A 353 2.51 -9.98 36.84
CA THR A 353 3.05 -11.20 37.40
C THR A 353 1.95 -11.88 38.22
N ARG A 354 1.44 -12.98 37.69
CA ARG A 354 0.49 -13.85 38.39
C ARG A 354 1.31 -14.66 39.39
N THR A 355 1.35 -14.20 40.64
CA THR A 355 1.90 -14.96 41.76
C THR A 355 1.12 -16.26 41.87
N THR A 356 1.77 -17.39 41.61
CA THR A 356 1.22 -18.72 41.86
C THR A 356 1.16 -18.96 43.37
N PRO A 357 0.03 -19.36 43.95
CA PRO A 357 0.01 -19.88 45.31
C PRO A 357 0.64 -21.28 45.32
N GLY A 358 1.64 -21.48 46.18
CA GLY A 358 2.25 -22.78 46.43
C GLY A 358 1.27 -23.78 47.07
N PRO A 359 1.55 -25.08 47.02
CA PRO A 359 0.64 -26.11 47.52
C PRO A 359 0.67 -26.15 49.05
N GLU A 360 -0.51 -26.08 49.68
CA GLU A 360 -0.65 -26.40 51.11
C GLU A 360 -0.46 -27.91 51.37
N PRO A 361 0.14 -28.28 52.50
CA PRO A 361 0.46 -29.67 52.81
C PRO A 361 -0.75 -30.48 53.27
N SER A 362 -0.82 -31.69 52.75
CA SER A 362 -1.79 -32.75 53.05
C SER A 362 -1.83 -33.11 54.54
N SER A 363 -3.00 -32.96 55.16
CA SER A 363 -3.29 -33.45 56.50
C SER A 363 -3.63 -34.95 56.47
N LEU A 364 -2.72 -35.75 57.02
CA LEU A 364 -2.91 -37.16 57.28
C LEU A 364 -4.15 -37.40 58.17
N THR A 365 -5.02 -38.29 57.72
CA THR A 365 -6.10 -38.87 58.51
C THR A 365 -5.71 -40.24 59.07
N ARG A 366 -6.24 -40.49 60.28
CA ARG A 366 -6.41 -41.75 61.02
C ARG A 366 -5.20 -42.27 61.81
N ARG A 367 -5.39 -42.35 63.12
CA ARG A 367 -5.95 -43.55 63.78
C ARG A 367 -6.42 -43.22 65.20
N ARG A 368 -7.71 -43.48 65.47
CA ARG A 368 -8.21 -43.85 66.79
C ARG A 368 -8.94 -45.16 66.58
N GLU A 369 -8.59 -46.16 67.38
CA GLU A 369 -9.50 -47.18 67.93
C GLU A 369 -8.74 -48.04 68.97
N PRO A 370 -9.43 -48.79 69.86
CA PRO A 370 -9.39 -48.51 71.29
C PRO A 370 -8.93 -49.71 72.15
N GLY A 371 -8.74 -49.49 73.45
CA GLY A 371 -8.85 -50.57 74.45
C GLY A 371 -7.82 -50.56 75.58
N ALA A 372 -8.36 -50.66 76.80
CA ALA A 372 -7.75 -50.95 78.11
C ALA A 372 -6.91 -49.84 78.78
#